data_AF-A0A956VP93-F1
#
_entry.id   AF-A0A956VP93-F1
#
_cell.length_a   1.000
_cell.length_b   1.000
_cell.length_c   1.000
_cell.angle_alpha   90.00
_cell.angle_beta   90.00
_cell.angle_gamma   90.00
#
_symmetry.space_group_name_H-M   'P 1'
#
loop_
_entity.id
_entity.type
_entity.pdbx_description
1 polymer ?
#
loop_
_entity_poly.entity_id
_entity_poly.type
_entity_poly.pdbx_seq_one_letter_code
_entity_poly.pdbx_strand_id
1 'polypeptide(L)'
;EESATAIDDAKENLAGVPNVAICPGKVEQILPSLEIHPDVVLVDPARPGCAPGVIDAIAGMAPALVVYVSCNPSTLARDLRRLVDSGYNIERVTPIDMFPHTAHIECVVRLERVSG
;
A
#
# COMPACT_ATOMS: atom_id res chain seq x y z
N GLU A 1 5.29 -10.24 1.79
CA GLU A 1 6.09 -10.54 0.57
C GLU A 1 5.92 -12.01 0.25
N GLU A 2 5.60 -12.39 -0.98
CA GLU A 2 5.37 -13.78 -1.36
C GLU A 2 6.57 -14.44 -2.04
N SER A 3 7.47 -13.65 -2.64
CA SER A 3 8.67 -14.14 -3.31
C SER A 3 9.74 -14.55 -2.30
N ALA A 4 10.11 -15.83 -2.31
CA ALA A 4 11.14 -16.37 -1.43
C ALA A 4 12.49 -15.65 -1.59
N THR A 5 12.90 -15.35 -2.82
CA THR A 5 14.16 -14.65 -3.06
C THR A 5 14.13 -13.21 -2.54
N ALA A 6 13.01 -12.50 -2.72
CA ALA A 6 12.86 -11.14 -2.20
C ALA A 6 12.83 -11.11 -0.66
N ILE A 7 12.28 -12.15 -0.02
CA ILE A 7 12.34 -12.31 1.44
C ILE A 7 13.78 -12.50 1.90
N ASP A 8 14.57 -13.31 1.20
CA ASP A 8 15.97 -13.54 1.57
C ASP A 8 16.81 -12.26 1.38
N ASP A 9 16.63 -11.56 0.26
CA ASP A 9 17.22 -10.23 0.05
C ASP A 9 16.81 -9.23 1.16
N ALA A 10 15.54 -9.24 1.56
CA ALA A 10 15.06 -8.37 2.64
C ALA A 10 15.70 -8.71 3.99
N LYS A 11 15.91 -9.99 4.32
CA LYS A 11 16.60 -10.38 5.56
C LYS A 11 18.04 -9.88 5.58
N GLU A 12 18.75 -9.96 4.45
CA GLU A 12 20.12 -9.45 4.33
C GLU A 12 20.15 -7.92 4.48
N ASN A 13 19.27 -7.21 3.77
CA ASN A 13 19.20 -5.74 3.82
C ASN A 13 18.79 -5.20 5.20
N LEU A 14 18.02 -5.97 5.96
CA LEU A 14 17.53 -5.60 7.29
C LEU A 14 18.43 -6.13 8.42
N ALA A 15 19.59 -6.72 8.11
CA ALA A 15 20.54 -7.16 9.11
C ALA A 15 20.97 -5.99 10.01
N GLY A 16 20.63 -6.07 11.30
CA GLY A 16 20.90 -5.02 12.28
C GLY A 16 19.78 -3.98 12.46
N VAL A 17 18.62 -4.18 11.85
CA VAL A 17 17.42 -3.34 12.04
C VAL A 17 16.39 -4.13 12.89
N PRO A 18 16.40 -3.98 14.23
CA PRO A 18 15.67 -4.89 15.13
C PRO A 18 14.15 -4.65 15.17
N ASN A 19 13.66 -3.54 14.61
CA ASN A 19 12.27 -3.10 14.68
C ASN A 19 11.49 -3.38 13.39
N VAL A 20 11.92 -4.34 12.57
CA VAL A 20 11.25 -4.74 11.34
C VAL A 20 10.94 -6.24 11.38
N ALA A 21 9.68 -6.58 11.08
CA ALA A 21 9.23 -7.95 10.92
C ALA A 21 8.80 -8.19 9.47
N ILE A 22 9.30 -9.27 8.87
CA ILE A 22 8.90 -9.71 7.53
C ILE A 22 7.82 -10.77 7.69
N CYS A 23 6.70 -10.62 6.98
CA CYS A 23 5.63 -11.62 6.92
C CYS A 23 5.63 -12.31 5.53
N PRO A 24 6.10 -13.58 5.43
CA PRO A 24 6.11 -14.34 4.19
C PRO A 24 4.71 -14.79 3.76
N GLY A 25 4.38 -14.57 2.49
CA GLY A 25 3.12 -14.95 1.85
C GLY A 25 2.36 -13.78 1.21
N LYS A 26 1.18 -14.12 0.68
CA LYS A 26 0.29 -13.18 0.00
C LYS A 26 -0.40 -12.26 1.00
N VAL A 27 -0.53 -10.99 0.64
CA VAL A 27 -1.16 -9.97 1.50
C VAL A 27 -2.60 -10.37 1.84
N GLU A 28 -3.36 -10.91 0.89
CA GLU A 28 -4.75 -11.34 1.11
C GLU A 28 -4.88 -12.46 2.15
N GLN A 29 -3.82 -13.26 2.34
CA GLN A 29 -3.80 -14.40 3.27
C GLN A 29 -3.29 -13.99 4.65
N ILE A 30 -2.33 -13.07 4.70
CA ILE A 30 -1.67 -12.66 5.94
C ILE A 30 -2.44 -11.55 6.64
N LEU A 31 -2.90 -10.54 5.89
CA LEU A 31 -3.47 -9.34 6.48
C LEU A 31 -4.63 -9.62 7.45
N PRO A 32 -5.56 -10.57 7.18
CA PRO A 32 -6.63 -10.91 8.12
C PRO A 32 -6.17 -11.55 9.44
N SER A 33 -4.96 -12.12 9.50
CA SER A 33 -4.43 -12.77 10.72
C SER A 33 -3.53 -11.86 11.54
N LEU A 34 -3.23 -10.65 11.05
CA LEU A 34 -2.44 -9.68 11.78
C LEU A 34 -3.33 -8.91 12.75
N GLU A 35 -3.16 -9.13 14.05
CA GLU A 35 -3.81 -8.37 15.11
C GLU A 35 -3.03 -7.06 15.39
N ILE A 36 -3.00 -6.17 14.40
CA ILE A 36 -2.30 -4.88 14.48
C ILE A 36 -3.22 -3.71 14.16
N HIS A 37 -2.95 -2.57 14.79
CA HIS A 37 -3.59 -1.28 14.52
C HIS A 37 -2.52 -0.28 14.10
N PRO A 38 -2.13 -0.27 12.82
CA PRO A 38 -1.08 0.62 12.35
C PRO A 38 -1.57 2.08 12.34
N ASP A 39 -0.73 3.02 12.75
CA ASP A 39 -1.00 4.45 12.55
C ASP A 39 -0.91 4.84 11.06
N VAL A 40 -0.05 4.13 10.31
CA VAL A 40 0.28 4.39 8.91
C VAL A 40 0.35 3.09 8.12
N VAL A 41 -0.25 3.08 6.93
CA VAL A 41 -0.11 2.00 5.95
C VAL A 41 0.50 2.55 4.67
N LEU A 42 1.54 1.88 4.16
CA LEU A 42 2.13 2.11 2.84
C LEU A 42 1.81 0.92 1.94
N VAL A 43 1.28 1.18 0.75
CA VAL A 43 1.06 0.15 -0.27
C VAL A 43 1.67 0.56 -1.60
N ASP A 44 2.34 -0.39 -2.26
CA ASP A 44 2.89 -0.27 -3.60
C ASP A 44 2.59 -1.57 -4.37
N PRO A 45 1.35 -1.74 -4.87
CA PRO A 45 0.95 -2.96 -5.55
C PRO A 45 1.44 -2.99 -7.00
N ALA A 46 1.47 -4.20 -7.57
CA ALA A 46 1.67 -4.39 -8.99
C ALA A 46 0.58 -3.68 -9.84
N ARG A 47 0.80 -3.60 -11.16
CA ARG A 47 -0.09 -2.92 -12.14
C ARG A 47 -1.60 -3.14 -11.97
N PRO A 48 -2.11 -4.34 -11.60
CA PRO A 48 -3.54 -4.55 -11.36
C PRO A 48 -4.15 -3.75 -10.19
N GLY A 49 -3.32 -3.13 -9.34
CA GLY A 49 -3.72 -2.52 -8.07
C GLY A 49 -3.84 -3.55 -6.95
N CYS A 50 -4.37 -3.14 -5.81
CA CYS A 50 -4.63 -4.05 -4.69
C CYS A 50 -5.83 -4.95 -5.00
N ALA A 51 -5.82 -6.16 -4.46
CA ALA A 51 -7.04 -6.96 -4.43
C ALA A 51 -8.12 -6.24 -3.58
N PRO A 52 -9.41 -6.30 -3.96
CA PRO A 52 -10.51 -5.69 -3.22
C PRO A 52 -10.46 -5.91 -1.70
N GLY A 53 -10.25 -7.16 -1.27
CA GLY A 53 -10.20 -7.52 0.15
C GLY A 53 -9.03 -6.90 0.92
N VAL A 54 -7.93 -6.53 0.24
CA VAL A 54 -6.81 -5.83 0.87
C VAL A 54 -7.19 -4.39 1.20
N ILE A 55 -7.86 -3.70 0.27
CA ILE A 55 -8.33 -2.33 0.50
C ILE A 55 -9.36 -2.30 1.63
N ASP A 56 -10.29 -3.23 1.62
CA ASP A 56 -11.33 -3.34 2.66
C ASP A 56 -10.70 -3.65 4.04
N ALA A 57 -9.68 -4.51 4.09
CA ALA A 57 -8.93 -4.80 5.31
C ALA A 57 -8.12 -3.59 5.81
N ILE A 58 -7.45 -2.84 4.92
CA ILE A 58 -6.76 -1.59 5.27
C ILE A 58 -7.73 -0.59 5.87
N ALA A 59 -8.89 -0.40 5.24
CA ALA A 59 -9.92 0.48 5.78
C ALA A 59 -10.43 0.02 7.15
N GLY A 60 -10.62 -1.29 7.35
CA GLY A 60 -11.06 -1.89 8.61
C GLY A 60 -10.05 -1.75 9.75
N MET A 61 -8.74 -1.77 9.47
CA MET A 61 -7.70 -1.48 10.45
C MET A 61 -7.67 0.01 10.88
N ALA A 62 -8.31 0.88 10.10
CA ALA A 62 -8.47 2.30 10.34
C ALA A 62 -7.18 3.09 10.67
N PRO A 63 -6.07 2.93 9.92
CA PRO A 63 -4.91 3.80 10.08
C PRO A 63 -5.27 5.28 9.88
N ALA A 64 -4.59 6.15 10.61
CA ALA A 64 -4.77 7.60 10.44
C ALA A 64 -4.31 8.07 9.05
N LEU A 65 -3.32 7.39 8.48
CA LEU A 65 -2.68 7.73 7.21
C LEU A 65 -2.51 6.50 6.31
N VAL A 66 -2.93 6.62 5.05
CA VAL A 66 -2.60 5.66 3.98
C VAL A 66 -1.77 6.36 2.92
N VAL A 67 -0.63 5.80 2.57
CA VAL A 67 0.19 6.21 1.43
C VAL A 67 0.09 5.13 0.36
N TYR A 68 -0.37 5.52 -0.83
CA TYR A 68 -0.56 4.62 -1.96
C TYR A 68 0.39 5.00 -3.08
N VAL A 69 1.28 4.10 -3.47
CA VAL A 69 2.16 4.21 -4.63
C VAL A 69 1.56 3.41 -5.79
N SER A 70 1.60 3.93 -7.00
CA SER A 70 1.06 3.21 -8.15
C SER A 70 1.67 3.62 -9.48
N CYS A 71 1.98 2.61 -10.28
CA CYS A 71 2.44 2.72 -11.67
C CYS A 71 1.30 2.77 -12.70
N ASN A 72 0.04 2.75 -12.25
CA ASN A 72 -1.15 2.71 -13.11
C ASN A 72 -2.27 3.60 -12.57
N PRO A 73 -2.47 4.80 -13.14
CA PRO A 73 -3.49 5.75 -12.68
C PRO A 73 -4.93 5.20 -12.70
N SER A 74 -5.23 4.24 -13.60
CA SER A 74 -6.58 3.70 -13.74
C SER A 74 -6.96 2.78 -12.57
N THR A 75 -6.08 1.85 -12.22
CA THR A 75 -6.30 0.96 -11.06
C THR A 75 -6.13 1.71 -9.75
N LEU A 76 -5.24 2.69 -9.69
CA LEU A 76 -5.15 3.65 -8.58
C LEU A 76 -6.50 4.33 -8.33
N ALA A 77 -7.12 4.93 -9.35
CA ALA A 77 -8.40 5.63 -9.19
C ALA A 77 -9.53 4.71 -8.66
N ARG A 78 -9.56 3.45 -9.11
CA ARG A 78 -10.49 2.42 -8.59
C ARG A 78 -10.29 2.16 -7.10
N ASP A 79 -9.04 2.02 -6.66
CA ASP A 79 -8.71 1.65 -5.28
C ASP A 79 -8.87 2.86 -4.34
N LEU A 80 -8.50 4.07 -4.79
CA LEU A 80 -8.77 5.31 -4.06
C LEU A 80 -10.26 5.52 -3.85
N ARG A 81 -11.11 5.19 -4.82
CA ARG A 81 -12.56 5.31 -4.67
C ARG A 81 -13.08 4.48 -3.49
N ARG A 82 -12.60 3.25 -3.34
CA ARG A 82 -12.98 2.36 -2.23
C ARG A 82 -12.52 2.90 -0.88
N LEU A 83 -11.29 3.44 -0.81
CA LEU A 83 -10.79 4.08 0.41
C LEU A 83 -11.62 5.32 0.77
N VAL A 84 -11.98 6.15 -0.22
CA VAL A 84 -12.84 7.33 0.00
C VAL A 84 -14.23 6.92 0.49
N ASP A 85 -14.85 5.94 -0.15
CA ASP A 85 -16.15 5.40 0.28
C ASP A 85 -16.08 4.80 1.70
N SER A 86 -14.87 4.46 2.19
CA SER A 86 -14.60 3.95 3.53
C SER A 86 -14.18 5.03 4.55
N GLY A 87 -14.31 6.31 4.20
CA GLY A 87 -14.08 7.44 5.11
C GLY A 87 -12.66 8.01 5.10
N TYR A 88 -11.92 7.88 4.00
CA TYR A 88 -10.66 8.59 3.80
C TYR A 88 -10.84 9.80 2.87
N ASN A 89 -10.07 10.86 3.11
CA ASN A 89 -9.91 11.97 2.18
C ASN A 89 -8.59 11.85 1.44
N ILE A 90 -8.60 12.19 0.15
CA ILE A 90 -7.37 12.32 -0.64
C ILE A 90 -6.80 13.71 -0.38
N GLU A 91 -5.74 13.78 0.41
CA GLU A 91 -5.10 15.05 0.77
C GLU A 91 -4.13 15.52 -0.30
N ARG A 92 -3.42 14.58 -0.94
CA ARG A 92 -2.43 14.92 -1.96
C ARG A 92 -2.23 13.80 -2.98
N VAL A 93 -2.12 14.17 -4.25
CA VAL A 93 -1.69 13.30 -5.35
C VAL A 93 -0.43 13.91 -5.95
N THR A 94 0.66 13.14 -6.03
CA THR A 94 1.93 13.58 -6.59
C THR A 94 2.37 12.62 -7.70
N PRO A 95 2.22 13.01 -8.98
CA PRO A 95 2.81 12.29 -10.09
C PRO A 95 4.35 12.41 -10.08
N ILE A 96 5.03 11.34 -10.48
CA ILE A 96 6.50 11.24 -10.55
C ILE A 96 6.86 10.63 -11.92
N ASP A 97 7.66 11.36 -12.68
CA ASP A 97 8.23 10.86 -13.94
C ASP A 97 9.45 9.98 -13.65
N MET A 98 9.19 8.72 -13.26
CA MET A 98 10.24 7.73 -13.01
C MET A 98 10.78 7.13 -14.32
N PHE A 99 10.03 7.26 -15.43
CA PHE A 99 10.38 6.70 -16.74
C PHE A 99 10.25 7.76 -17.84
N PRO A 100 11.18 8.74 -17.91
CA PRO A 100 11.14 9.80 -18.90
C PRO A 100 11.09 9.25 -20.32
N HIS A 101 10.40 9.98 -21.20
CA HIS A 101 10.18 9.60 -22.61
C HIS A 101 9.31 8.34 -22.81
N THR A 102 8.58 7.92 -21.79
CA THR A 102 7.57 6.85 -21.90
C THR A 102 6.17 7.38 -21.56
N ALA A 103 5.14 6.55 -21.76
CA ALA A 103 3.79 6.85 -21.32
C ALA A 103 3.53 6.46 -19.85
N HIS A 104 4.53 5.90 -19.15
CA HIS A 104 4.38 5.47 -17.77
C HIS A 104 4.42 6.68 -16.83
N ILE A 105 3.56 6.65 -15.79
CA ILE A 105 3.58 7.63 -14.72
C ILE A 105 3.43 6.89 -13.39
N GLU A 106 4.34 7.18 -12.47
CA GLU A 106 4.21 6.75 -11.08
C GLU A 106 3.46 7.83 -10.31
N CYS A 107 2.61 7.43 -9.36
CA CYS A 107 1.85 8.35 -8.54
C CYS A 107 1.99 7.95 -7.07
N VAL A 108 2.23 8.93 -6.20
CA VAL A 108 2.12 8.76 -4.75
C VAL A 108 0.92 9.56 -4.25
N VAL A 109 0.03 8.89 -3.53
CA VAL A 109 -1.18 9.48 -2.98
C VAL A 109 -1.15 9.40 -1.47
N ARG A 110 -1.38 10.54 -0.82
CA ARG A 110 -1.59 10.64 0.63
C ARG A 110 -3.08 10.69 0.89
N LEU A 111 -3.58 9.75 1.69
CA LEU A 111 -4.94 9.76 2.20
C LEU A 111 -4.94 9.85 3.73
N GLU A 112 -5.83 10.65 4.27
CA GLU A 112 -6.03 10.78 5.72
C GLU A 112 -7.44 10.34 6.10
N ARG A 113 -7.56 9.69 7.27
CA ARG A 113 -8.87 9.29 7.78
C ARG A 113 -9.68 10.53 8.14
N VAL A 114 -10.90 10.63 7.61
CA VAL A 114 -11.82 11.71 8.01
C VAL A 114 -12.14 11.54 9.48
N SER A 115 -11.74 12.51 10.29
CA SER A 115 -12.14 12.60 11.70
C SER A 115 -13.65 12.86 11.74
N GLY A 116 -14.41 11.96 12.34
CA GLY A 116 -15.83 12.17 12.65
C GLY A 116 -16.02 13.14 13.81
#